data_AF-A0A134CP64-F1
#
_entry.id   AF-A0A134CP64-F1
#
_cell.length_a   1.000
_cell.length_b   1.000
_cell.length_c   1.000
_cell.angle_alpha   90.00
_cell.angle_beta   90.00
_cell.angle_gamma   90.00
#
_symmetry.space_group_name_H-M   'P 1'
#
loop_
_entity.id
_entity.type
_entity.pdbx_description
1 polymer ?
#
loop_
_entity_poly.entity_id
_entity_poly.type
_entity_poly.pdbx_seq_one_letter_code
_entity_poly.pdbx_strand_id
1 'polypeptide(L)'
;MKAVMNGIILSQGKLLSGQVMMYEETIWKIVPRSQTRVGMCVEIIDAAGGFIVPGWIHMKVPFLDGEETQRGRLLASQGITAMVPAAVENLQAATVAGGIRVLPCSYTEEAGVLPMIQEPDTAVNFASHVRTCLQEKQYEFTELMQQLSEVPAQRLGQARQGRLAVTYAADFVILDNGELQVQQTVVGGELVYDATDGTRILR
;
A
#
# COMPACT_ATOMS: atom_id res chain seq x y z
N MET A 1 2.70 -5.25 19.23
CA MET A 1 2.02 -6.06 18.20
C MET A 1 0.73 -5.39 17.83
N LYS A 2 0.55 -5.10 16.55
CA LYS A 2 -0.63 -4.45 15.99
C LYS A 2 -1.49 -5.46 15.22
N ALA A 3 -2.73 -5.11 14.95
CA ALA A 3 -3.62 -5.91 14.10
C ALA A 3 -4.53 -5.04 13.23
N VAL A 4 -4.98 -5.60 12.11
CA VAL A 4 -6.10 -5.09 11.32
C VAL A 4 -7.14 -6.20 11.17
N MET A 5 -8.41 -5.86 11.37
CA MET A 5 -9.53 -6.80 11.38
C MET A 5 -10.78 -6.21 10.72
N ASN A 6 -11.85 -7.03 10.65
CA ASN A 6 -13.16 -6.64 10.15
C ASN A 6 -13.16 -6.15 8.69
N GLY A 7 -12.16 -6.51 7.89
CA GLY A 7 -12.09 -6.21 6.45
C GLY A 7 -11.96 -7.46 5.59
N ILE A 8 -11.81 -7.24 4.29
CA ILE A 8 -11.55 -8.26 3.27
C ILE A 8 -10.08 -8.15 2.87
N ILE A 9 -9.26 -9.12 3.25
CA ILE A 9 -7.81 -9.09 3.00
C ILE A 9 -7.51 -9.67 1.62
N LEU A 10 -6.84 -8.91 0.75
CA LEU A 10 -6.27 -9.42 -0.49
C LEU A 10 -4.88 -10.03 -0.20
N SER A 11 -4.83 -11.35 -0.07
CA SER A 11 -3.59 -12.09 0.16
C SER A 11 -3.39 -13.15 -0.91
N GLN A 12 -2.22 -13.13 -1.55
CA GLN A 12 -1.82 -14.12 -2.56
C GLN A 12 -2.89 -14.32 -3.67
N GLY A 13 -3.44 -13.21 -4.18
CA GLY A 13 -4.46 -13.19 -5.23
C GLY A 13 -5.87 -13.61 -4.77
N LYS A 14 -6.09 -13.83 -3.47
CA LYS A 14 -7.39 -14.24 -2.92
C LYS A 14 -7.94 -13.19 -1.96
N LEU A 15 -9.25 -12.96 -2.05
CA LEU A 15 -9.99 -12.15 -1.09
C LEU A 15 -10.40 -13.03 0.10
N LEU A 16 -9.93 -12.67 1.29
CA LEU A 16 -10.13 -13.43 2.52
C LEU A 16 -10.97 -12.62 3.52
N SER A 17 -12.20 -13.07 3.76
CA SER A 17 -13.10 -12.51 4.77
C SER A 17 -12.97 -13.24 6.11
N GLY A 18 -13.24 -12.55 7.21
CA GLY A 18 -13.21 -13.13 8.57
C GLY A 18 -11.80 -13.43 9.11
N GLN A 19 -10.78 -12.92 8.44
CA GLN A 19 -9.37 -13.00 8.85
C GLN A 19 -8.96 -11.77 9.66
N VAL A 20 -7.91 -11.94 10.46
CA VAL A 20 -7.16 -10.87 11.14
C VAL A 20 -5.73 -10.96 10.66
N MET A 21 -5.17 -9.82 10.24
CA MET A 21 -3.75 -9.70 9.96
C MET A 21 -3.06 -9.05 11.16
N MET A 22 -2.09 -9.75 11.73
CA MET A 22 -1.27 -9.27 12.84
C MET A 22 0.11 -8.88 12.32
N TYR A 23 0.62 -7.74 12.77
CA TYR A 23 1.84 -7.16 12.22
C TYR A 23 2.59 -6.30 13.24
N GLU A 24 3.86 -6.06 12.93
CA GLU A 24 4.69 -4.95 13.41
C GLU A 24 5.27 -4.31 12.13
N GLU A 25 6.58 -4.18 12.00
CA GLU A 25 7.22 -3.82 10.71
C GLU A 25 6.93 -4.83 9.59
N THR A 26 6.70 -6.09 9.97
CA THR A 26 6.36 -7.18 9.04
C THR A 26 5.05 -7.85 9.45
N ILE A 27 4.38 -8.44 8.47
CA ILE A 27 3.19 -9.26 8.67
C ILE A 27 3.61 -10.54 9.38
N TRP A 28 3.11 -10.73 10.60
CA TRP A 28 3.41 -11.90 11.41
C TRP A 28 2.52 -13.08 11.06
N LYS A 29 1.22 -12.85 10.90
CA LYS A 29 0.25 -13.88 10.49
C LYS A 29 -1.05 -13.30 9.97
N ILE A 30 -1.71 -14.06 9.11
CA ILE A 30 -3.08 -13.85 8.65
C ILE A 30 -3.87 -15.10 9.05
N VAL A 31 -4.80 -14.95 9.97
CA VAL A 31 -5.49 -16.10 10.61
C VAL A 31 -6.96 -15.78 10.90
N PRO A 32 -7.84 -16.79 10.98
CA PRO A 32 -9.26 -16.56 11.29
C PRO A 32 -9.46 -15.80 12.60
N ARG A 33 -10.48 -14.93 12.65
CA ARG A 33 -10.81 -14.15 13.86
C ARG A 33 -11.09 -15.02 15.09
N SER A 34 -11.62 -16.24 14.89
CA SER A 34 -11.86 -17.21 15.96
C SER A 34 -10.58 -17.78 16.59
N GLN A 35 -9.45 -17.68 15.89
CA GLN A 35 -8.14 -18.20 16.32
C GLN A 35 -7.22 -17.10 16.87
N THR A 36 -7.73 -15.88 17.05
CA THR A 36 -6.96 -14.72 17.54
C THR A 36 -7.55 -14.11 18.79
N ARG A 37 -6.66 -13.74 19.72
CA ARG A 37 -6.97 -12.90 20.88
C ARG A 37 -6.40 -11.51 20.63
N VAL A 38 -7.13 -10.70 19.86
CA VAL A 38 -6.70 -9.34 19.47
C VAL A 38 -6.60 -8.38 20.64
N GLY A 39 -7.26 -8.65 21.77
CA GLY A 39 -7.14 -7.83 23.00
C GLY A 39 -5.74 -7.82 23.65
N MET A 40 -4.77 -8.53 23.09
CA MET A 40 -3.35 -8.45 23.47
C MET A 40 -2.55 -7.53 22.54
N CYS A 41 -3.16 -7.02 21.46
CA CYS A 41 -2.53 -6.07 20.56
C CYS A 41 -2.55 -4.66 21.17
N VAL A 42 -1.49 -3.90 20.96
CA VAL A 42 -1.37 -2.51 21.46
C VAL A 42 -2.15 -1.51 20.60
N GLU A 43 -2.51 -1.93 19.39
CA GLU A 43 -3.28 -1.15 18.43
C GLU A 43 -4.03 -2.12 17.52
N ILE A 44 -5.31 -1.84 17.30
CA ILE A 44 -6.16 -2.61 16.38
C ILE A 44 -6.84 -1.62 15.42
N ILE A 45 -6.64 -1.83 14.13
CA ILE A 45 -7.37 -1.10 13.09
C ILE A 45 -8.62 -1.89 12.70
N ASP A 46 -9.79 -1.26 12.81
CA ASP A 46 -11.04 -1.79 12.26
C ASP A 46 -11.20 -1.32 10.80
N ALA A 47 -11.14 -2.24 9.85
CA ALA A 47 -11.30 -1.89 8.43
C ALA A 47 -12.77 -1.59 8.02
N ALA A 48 -13.74 -1.77 8.91
CA ALA A 48 -15.16 -1.46 8.73
C ALA A 48 -15.77 -2.09 7.44
N GLY A 49 -15.42 -3.34 7.16
CA GLY A 49 -15.84 -4.07 5.96
C GLY A 49 -15.05 -3.73 4.70
N GLY A 50 -14.10 -2.80 4.78
CA GLY A 50 -13.24 -2.36 3.68
C GLY A 50 -12.24 -3.39 3.19
N PHE A 51 -11.59 -3.10 2.06
CA PHE A 51 -10.55 -3.94 1.48
C PHE A 51 -9.19 -3.60 2.08
N ILE A 52 -8.45 -4.62 2.49
CA ILE A 52 -7.07 -4.50 2.96
C ILE A 52 -6.18 -5.05 1.85
N VAL A 53 -5.47 -4.18 1.14
CA VAL A 53 -4.71 -4.51 -0.07
C VAL A 53 -3.22 -4.18 0.10
N PRO A 54 -2.31 -4.83 -0.64
CA PRO A 54 -0.92 -4.39 -0.71
C PRO A 54 -0.82 -2.91 -1.08
N GLY A 55 0.10 -2.19 -0.44
CA GLY A 55 0.31 -0.77 -0.73
C GLY A 55 0.82 -0.55 -2.15
N TRP A 56 0.34 0.51 -2.81
CA TRP A 56 0.70 0.75 -4.21
C TRP A 56 2.11 1.33 -4.35
N ILE A 57 2.72 1.10 -5.50
CA ILE A 57 4.05 1.58 -5.86
C ILE A 57 3.93 2.45 -7.11
N HIS A 58 4.41 3.70 -7.02
CA HIS A 58 4.42 4.64 -8.15
C HIS A 58 5.85 4.88 -8.63
N MET A 59 6.05 5.05 -9.93
CA MET A 59 7.34 5.25 -10.57
C MET A 59 7.41 6.60 -11.29
N LYS A 60 8.63 7.12 -11.43
CA LYS A 60 8.90 8.41 -12.06
C LYS A 60 8.16 9.57 -11.38
N VAL A 61 8.08 9.52 -10.05
CA VAL A 61 7.47 10.60 -9.28
C VAL A 61 8.42 11.81 -9.25
N PRO A 62 7.97 13.03 -9.62
CA PRO A 62 8.76 14.24 -9.43
C PRO A 62 8.99 14.46 -7.94
N PHE A 63 10.25 14.46 -7.54
CA PHE A 63 10.65 14.60 -6.15
C PHE A 63 11.62 15.75 -6.04
N LEU A 64 11.08 16.92 -5.72
CA LEU A 64 11.83 18.18 -5.65
C LEU A 64 12.45 18.35 -4.27
N ASP A 65 13.67 18.87 -4.24
CA ASP A 65 14.39 19.18 -3.02
C ASP A 65 13.57 20.13 -2.12
N GLY A 66 13.40 19.74 -0.85
CA GLY A 66 12.68 20.53 0.15
C GLY A 66 11.17 20.29 0.25
N GLU A 67 10.55 19.54 -0.67
CA GLU A 67 9.12 19.19 -0.61
C GLU A 67 8.86 17.70 -0.29
N GLU A 68 9.91 16.92 -0.04
CA GLU A 68 9.89 15.45 0.05
C GLU A 68 8.87 14.95 1.07
N THR A 69 8.83 15.61 2.22
CA THR A 69 7.93 15.23 3.32
C THR A 69 6.48 15.51 2.98
N GLN A 70 6.17 16.68 2.42
CA GLN A 70 4.80 17.03 2.04
C GLN A 70 4.32 16.15 0.88
N ARG A 71 5.20 15.92 -0.10
CA ARG A 71 4.95 15.03 -1.23
C ARG A 71 4.68 13.60 -0.75
N GLY A 72 5.51 13.06 0.15
CA GLY A 72 5.31 11.72 0.71
C GLY A 72 3.97 11.56 1.42
N ARG A 73 3.54 12.56 2.20
CA ARG A 73 2.21 12.56 2.84
C ARG A 73 1.07 12.60 1.84
N LEU A 74 1.20 13.39 0.77
CA LEU A 74 0.22 13.42 -0.32
C LEU A 74 0.13 12.06 -1.01
N LEU A 75 1.26 11.43 -1.30
CA LEU A 75 1.28 10.10 -1.93
C LEU A 75 0.67 9.03 -1.02
N ALA A 76 0.95 9.08 0.29
CA ALA A 76 0.32 8.21 1.28
C ALA A 76 -1.21 8.35 1.28
N SER A 77 -1.75 9.57 1.12
CA SER A 77 -3.21 9.78 1.02
C SER A 77 -3.82 9.20 -0.26
N GLN A 78 -2.99 8.94 -1.27
CA GLN A 78 -3.38 8.27 -2.51
C GLN A 78 -3.14 6.75 -2.46
N GLY A 79 -2.82 6.16 -1.31
CA GLY A 79 -2.57 4.72 -1.15
C GLY A 79 -1.18 4.25 -1.61
N ILE A 80 -0.29 5.19 -1.91
CA ILE A 80 1.08 4.87 -2.31
C ILE A 80 1.92 4.64 -1.05
N THR A 81 2.59 3.50 -0.98
CA THR A 81 3.47 3.11 0.15
C THR A 81 4.95 3.17 -0.21
N ALA A 82 5.26 3.12 -1.50
CA ALA A 82 6.60 3.29 -2.01
C ALA A 82 6.59 4.03 -3.34
N MET A 83 7.66 4.78 -3.64
CA MET A 83 7.82 5.41 -4.93
C MET A 83 9.26 5.35 -5.45
N VAL A 84 9.40 5.46 -6.76
CA VAL A 84 10.67 5.62 -7.47
C VAL A 84 10.71 7.03 -8.05
N PRO A 85 11.67 7.89 -7.69
CA PRO A 85 11.69 9.25 -8.20
C PRO A 85 12.08 9.30 -9.68
N ALA A 86 11.60 10.32 -10.42
CA ALA A 86 11.88 10.53 -11.84
C ALA A 86 13.36 10.85 -12.13
N ALA A 87 14.01 11.57 -11.22
CA ALA A 87 15.34 12.12 -11.41
C ALA A 87 16.29 11.62 -10.31
N VAL A 88 16.65 10.33 -10.33
CA VAL A 88 17.80 9.88 -9.53
C VAL A 88 18.60 8.79 -10.23
N GLU A 89 19.68 9.23 -10.87
CA GLU A 89 20.85 8.38 -11.17
C GLU A 89 21.67 8.09 -9.89
N ASN A 90 21.32 8.68 -8.73
CA ASN A 90 22.17 8.72 -7.54
C ASN A 90 21.58 8.14 -6.24
N LEU A 91 20.33 7.64 -6.23
CA LEU A 91 19.82 6.99 -5.01
C LEU A 91 20.47 5.61 -4.88
N GLN A 92 21.41 5.46 -3.95
CA GLN A 92 22.13 4.19 -3.74
C GLN A 92 21.41 3.23 -2.78
N ALA A 93 20.52 3.76 -1.94
CA ALA A 93 19.81 3.00 -0.92
C ALA A 93 18.39 3.54 -0.74
N ALA A 94 17.49 2.68 -0.28
CA ALA A 94 16.13 3.10 0.05
C ALA A 94 16.12 4.10 1.21
N THR A 95 15.29 5.13 1.10
CA THR A 95 15.07 6.13 2.15
C THR A 95 13.58 6.24 2.49
N VAL A 96 13.21 7.14 3.41
CA VAL A 96 11.83 7.41 3.80
C VAL A 96 11.57 8.90 3.70
N ALA A 97 10.42 9.27 3.13
CA ALA A 97 9.97 10.66 3.07
C ALA A 97 8.46 10.75 3.25
N GLY A 98 8.01 11.59 4.18
CA GLY A 98 6.58 11.71 4.50
C GLY A 98 5.95 10.39 4.96
N GLY A 99 6.75 9.44 5.46
CA GLY A 99 6.32 8.12 5.91
C GLY A 99 6.33 7.03 4.82
N ILE A 100 6.44 7.38 3.53
CA ILE A 100 6.52 6.41 2.44
C ILE A 100 7.97 6.06 2.11
N ARG A 101 8.18 4.90 1.47
CA ARG A 101 9.50 4.46 1.02
C ARG A 101 9.90 5.14 -0.29
N VAL A 102 11.15 5.56 -0.38
CA VAL A 102 11.76 6.04 -1.62
C VAL A 102 12.75 4.99 -2.08
N LEU A 103 12.48 4.38 -3.22
CA LEU A 103 13.24 3.24 -3.71
C LEU A 103 14.18 3.65 -4.84
N PRO A 104 15.40 3.08 -4.88
CA PRO A 104 16.28 3.25 -6.04
C PRO A 104 15.71 2.51 -7.25
N CYS A 105 15.89 3.06 -8.45
CA CYS A 105 15.56 2.34 -9.67
C CYS A 105 16.72 1.40 -10.04
N SER A 106 16.45 0.09 -10.10
CA SER A 106 17.49 -0.92 -10.36
C SER A 106 17.49 -1.47 -11.79
N TYR A 107 16.66 -0.95 -12.70
CA TYR A 107 16.54 -1.46 -14.07
C TYR A 107 16.20 -0.37 -15.09
N THR A 108 16.57 -0.64 -16.35
CA THR A 108 16.44 0.30 -17.48
C THR A 108 15.26 0.00 -18.41
N GLU A 109 14.67 -1.21 -18.34
CA GLU A 109 13.57 -1.63 -19.23
C GLU A 109 12.21 -1.65 -18.54
N GLU A 110 11.28 -0.85 -19.06
CA GLU A 110 9.96 -0.59 -18.49
C GLU A 110 8.87 -1.58 -18.94
N ALA A 111 9.24 -2.61 -19.71
CA ALA A 111 8.30 -3.56 -20.29
C ALA A 111 7.56 -4.38 -19.22
N GLY A 112 6.24 -4.30 -19.21
CA GLY A 112 5.35 -5.09 -18.34
C GLY A 112 4.98 -4.44 -17.01
N VAL A 113 5.28 -3.14 -16.84
CA VAL A 113 4.70 -2.30 -15.78
C VAL A 113 3.56 -1.47 -16.38
N LEU A 114 2.52 -1.20 -15.59
CA LEU A 114 1.40 -0.38 -16.07
C LEU A 114 1.87 1.04 -16.42
N PRO A 115 1.53 1.58 -17.62
CA PRO A 115 1.89 2.94 -17.99
C PRO A 115 1.42 3.96 -16.94
N MET A 116 0.24 3.76 -16.35
CA MET A 116 -0.35 4.69 -15.38
C MET A 116 0.52 4.93 -14.14
N ILE A 117 1.36 3.96 -13.74
CA ILE A 117 2.25 4.12 -12.59
C ILE A 117 3.59 4.74 -12.97
N GLN A 118 3.81 5.05 -14.24
CA GLN A 118 5.03 5.67 -14.78
C GLN A 118 4.79 7.11 -15.23
N GLU A 119 3.53 7.54 -15.29
CA GLU A 119 3.15 8.91 -15.61
C GLU A 119 3.33 9.81 -14.38
N PRO A 120 4.26 10.79 -14.40
CA PRO A 120 4.61 11.59 -13.22
C PRO A 120 3.41 12.30 -12.56
N ASP A 121 2.50 12.79 -13.39
CA ASP A 121 1.36 13.61 -12.96
C ASP A 121 0.20 12.78 -12.38
N THR A 122 0.22 11.45 -12.52
CA THR A 122 -0.87 10.60 -12.00
C THR A 122 -0.74 10.33 -10.51
N ALA A 123 0.41 10.63 -9.90
CA ALA A 123 0.70 10.30 -8.52
C ALA A 123 -0.20 11.05 -7.52
N VAL A 124 -0.64 12.26 -7.86
CA VAL A 124 -1.46 13.13 -6.99
C VAL A 124 -2.95 12.81 -7.00
N ASN A 125 -3.42 12.09 -8.03
CA ASN A 125 -4.80 11.65 -8.22
C ASN A 125 -4.88 10.14 -8.48
N PHE A 126 -3.87 9.41 -7.99
CA PHE A 126 -3.66 8.00 -8.31
C PHE A 126 -4.84 7.12 -7.92
N ALA A 127 -5.37 7.31 -6.70
CA ALA A 127 -6.53 6.56 -6.23
C ALA A 127 -7.77 6.79 -7.11
N SER A 128 -7.95 7.98 -7.68
CA SER A 128 -9.02 8.24 -8.65
C SER A 128 -8.80 7.49 -9.96
N HIS A 129 -7.57 7.45 -10.49
CA HIS A 129 -7.27 6.66 -11.68
C HIS A 129 -7.48 5.16 -11.47
N VAL A 130 -7.08 4.61 -10.32
CA VAL A 130 -7.34 3.21 -9.97
C VAL A 130 -8.83 2.90 -10.00
N ARG A 131 -9.65 3.79 -9.43
CA ARG A 131 -11.12 3.64 -9.45
C ARG A 131 -11.69 3.71 -10.86
N THR A 132 -11.24 4.66 -11.68
CA THR A 132 -11.66 4.78 -13.07
C THR A 132 -11.35 3.51 -13.86
N CYS A 133 -10.13 2.95 -13.73
CA CYS A 133 -9.75 1.71 -14.40
C CYS A 133 -10.68 0.53 -14.03
N LEU A 134 -11.11 0.44 -12.77
CA LEU A 134 -12.05 -0.60 -12.31
C LEU A 134 -13.48 -0.33 -12.79
N GLN A 135 -13.95 0.91 -12.72
CA GLN A 135 -15.29 1.30 -13.17
C GLN A 135 -15.48 1.07 -14.67
N GLU A 136 -14.46 1.38 -15.46
CA GLU A 136 -14.42 1.14 -16.91
C GLU A 136 -14.14 -0.33 -17.28
N LYS A 137 -13.94 -1.20 -16.28
CA LYS A 137 -13.65 -2.63 -16.45
C LYS A 137 -12.43 -2.89 -17.33
N GLN A 138 -11.42 -2.03 -17.23
CA GLN A 138 -10.15 -2.24 -17.90
C GLN A 138 -9.36 -3.40 -17.26
N TYR A 139 -9.58 -3.63 -15.96
CA TYR A 139 -8.94 -4.69 -15.18
C TYR A 139 -9.93 -5.26 -14.16
N GLU A 140 -9.71 -6.52 -13.76
CA GLU A 140 -10.34 -7.09 -12.58
C GLU A 140 -9.68 -6.53 -11.30
N PHE A 141 -10.44 -6.45 -10.20
CA PHE A 141 -9.94 -5.84 -8.94
C PHE A 141 -8.62 -6.44 -8.46
N THR A 142 -8.56 -7.77 -8.36
CA THR A 142 -7.36 -8.47 -7.85
C THR A 142 -6.17 -8.35 -8.79
N GLU A 143 -6.42 -8.35 -10.10
CA GLU A 143 -5.41 -8.16 -11.13
C GLU A 143 -4.80 -6.76 -11.03
N LEU A 144 -5.62 -5.72 -10.96
CA LEU A 144 -5.13 -4.35 -10.85
C LEU A 144 -4.30 -4.16 -9.57
N MET A 145 -4.76 -4.65 -8.41
CA MET A 145 -3.98 -4.55 -7.18
C MET A 145 -2.61 -5.25 -7.29
N GLN A 146 -2.51 -6.37 -8.02
CA GLN A 146 -1.25 -7.04 -8.30
C GLN A 146 -0.35 -6.18 -9.20
N GLN A 147 -0.90 -5.59 -10.25
CA GLN A 147 -0.18 -4.73 -11.19
C GLN A 147 0.34 -3.43 -10.56
N LEU A 148 -0.36 -2.89 -9.57
CA LEU A 148 0.03 -1.66 -8.86
C LEU A 148 1.03 -1.89 -7.71
N SER A 149 1.28 -3.14 -7.32
CA SER A 149 2.03 -3.43 -6.10
C SER A 149 3.04 -4.56 -6.30
N GLU A 150 2.58 -5.77 -6.59
CA GLU A 150 3.45 -6.95 -6.73
C GLU A 150 4.40 -6.83 -7.92
N VAL A 151 3.86 -6.47 -9.09
CA VAL A 151 4.63 -6.36 -10.33
C VAL A 151 5.79 -5.36 -10.20
N PRO A 152 5.56 -4.09 -9.79
CA PRO A 152 6.66 -3.15 -9.59
C PRO A 152 7.60 -3.59 -8.46
N ALA A 153 7.11 -4.17 -7.36
CA ALA A 153 7.98 -4.67 -6.28
C ALA A 153 8.97 -5.73 -6.80
N GLN A 154 8.49 -6.71 -7.58
CA GLN A 154 9.34 -7.75 -8.17
C GLN A 154 10.39 -7.17 -9.11
N ARG A 155 10.00 -6.20 -9.95
CA ARG A 155 10.92 -5.55 -10.90
C ARG A 155 11.99 -4.73 -10.20
N LEU A 156 11.65 -4.08 -9.09
CA LEU A 156 12.56 -3.32 -8.24
C LEU A 156 13.39 -4.20 -7.28
N GLY A 157 13.30 -5.54 -7.38
CA GLY A 157 14.02 -6.47 -6.50
C GLY A 157 13.54 -6.45 -5.04
N GLN A 158 12.36 -5.91 -4.76
CA GLN A 158 11.79 -5.78 -3.42
C GLN A 158 11.12 -7.08 -2.98
N ALA A 159 11.94 -8.06 -2.60
CA ALA A 159 11.51 -9.44 -2.33
C ALA A 159 10.42 -9.59 -1.24
N ARG A 160 10.28 -8.61 -0.34
CA ARG A 160 9.35 -8.62 0.80
C ARG A 160 8.27 -7.54 0.72
N GLN A 161 8.03 -6.97 -0.46
CA GLN A 161 6.98 -5.97 -0.69
C GLN A 161 6.03 -6.43 -1.79
N GLY A 162 4.95 -5.66 -1.99
CA GLY A 162 4.01 -5.91 -3.09
C GLY A 162 2.95 -6.98 -2.83
N ARG A 163 2.97 -7.63 -1.66
CA ARG A 163 2.01 -8.68 -1.28
C ARG A 163 1.71 -8.63 0.21
N LEU A 164 0.48 -8.99 0.59
CA LEU A 164 0.12 -9.28 1.98
C LEU A 164 0.37 -10.77 2.26
N ALA A 165 1.55 -11.08 2.80
CA ALA A 165 1.93 -12.43 3.16
C ALA A 165 2.83 -12.44 4.41
N VAL A 166 2.86 -13.56 5.13
CA VAL A 166 3.70 -13.69 6.32
C VAL A 166 5.17 -13.40 5.97
N THR A 167 5.86 -12.66 6.83
CA THR A 167 7.23 -12.12 6.68
C THR A 167 7.40 -10.95 5.70
N TYR A 168 6.37 -10.59 4.93
CA TYR A 168 6.42 -9.40 4.09
C TYR A 168 6.32 -8.13 4.94
N ALA A 169 6.84 -7.02 4.43
CA ALA A 169 6.67 -5.71 5.05
C ALA A 169 5.18 -5.41 5.25
N ALA A 170 4.84 -4.80 6.38
CA ALA A 170 3.49 -4.33 6.66
C ALA A 170 3.23 -3.00 5.93
N ASP A 171 3.24 -3.08 4.59
CA ASP A 171 2.95 -1.99 3.66
C ASP A 171 1.58 -2.28 3.02
N PHE A 172 0.53 -1.63 3.49
CA PHE A 172 -0.84 -1.92 3.06
C PHE A 172 -1.75 -0.70 3.11
N VAL A 173 -2.85 -0.78 2.36
CA VAL A 173 -3.87 0.26 2.26
C VAL A 173 -5.21 -0.35 2.66
N ILE A 174 -6.01 0.43 3.37
CA ILE A 174 -7.42 0.12 3.65
C ILE A 174 -8.27 1.00 2.75
N LEU A 175 -9.07 0.38 1.90
CA LEU A 175 -10.05 1.03 1.04
C LEU A 175 -11.46 0.84 1.64
N ASP A 176 -12.36 1.81 1.48
CA ASP A 176 -13.77 1.56 1.81
C ASP A 176 -14.41 0.55 0.85
N ASN A 177 -15.58 0.01 1.23
CA ASN A 177 -16.28 -1.03 0.49
C ASN A 177 -17.39 -0.51 -0.45
N GLY A 178 -17.49 0.80 -0.66
CA GLY A 178 -18.40 1.45 -1.60
C GLY A 178 -17.66 2.00 -2.82
N GLU A 179 -16.94 3.08 -2.62
CA GLU A 179 -16.27 3.85 -3.69
C GLU A 179 -14.77 3.55 -3.76
N LEU A 180 -14.25 2.59 -2.99
CA LEU A 180 -12.83 2.22 -2.93
C LEU A 180 -11.91 3.42 -2.63
N GLN A 181 -12.36 4.36 -1.81
CA GLN A 181 -11.52 5.48 -1.34
C GLN A 181 -10.51 4.97 -0.33
N VAL A 182 -9.31 5.55 -0.39
CA VAL A 182 -8.26 5.31 0.61
C VAL A 182 -8.73 5.84 1.95
N GLN A 183 -8.89 4.94 2.92
CA GLN A 183 -9.24 5.27 4.30
C GLN A 183 -7.98 5.41 5.13
N GLN A 184 -7.05 4.46 5.02
CA GLN A 184 -5.82 4.43 5.81
C GLN A 184 -4.68 3.84 4.99
N THR A 185 -3.47 4.33 5.22
CA THR A 185 -2.23 3.81 4.61
C THR A 185 -1.22 3.50 5.70
N VAL A 186 -0.69 2.28 5.66
CA VAL A 186 0.30 1.77 6.62
C VAL A 186 1.58 1.46 5.85
N VAL A 187 2.71 1.93 6.36
CA VAL A 187 4.05 1.69 5.79
C VAL A 187 4.98 1.23 6.90
N GLY A 188 5.60 0.07 6.72
CA GLY A 188 6.49 -0.52 7.72
C GLY A 188 5.79 -0.73 9.06
N GLY A 189 4.49 -1.01 9.05
CA GLY A 189 3.69 -1.18 10.26
C GLY A 189 3.24 0.12 10.94
N GLU A 190 3.63 1.28 10.42
CA GLU A 190 3.22 2.59 10.95
C GLU A 190 2.09 3.19 10.12
N LEU A 191 1.07 3.72 10.80
CA LEU A 191 -0.04 4.43 10.17
C LEU A 191 0.45 5.81 9.71
N VAL A 192 0.59 5.99 8.40
CA VAL A 192 1.13 7.24 7.80
C VAL A 192 0.05 8.15 7.23
N TYR A 193 -1.15 7.61 7.00
CA TYR A 193 -2.33 8.35 6.59
C TYR A 193 -3.58 7.76 7.21
N ASP A 194 -4.50 8.62 7.66
CA ASP A 194 -5.79 8.24 8.22
C ASP A 194 -6.86 9.29 7.88
N ALA A 195 -7.80 8.94 7.01
CA ALA A 195 -8.96 9.75 6.63
C ALA A 195 -10.10 9.67 7.66
N THR A 196 -9.98 8.79 8.65
CA THR A 196 -11.04 8.48 9.62
C THR A 196 -10.88 9.24 10.93
N ASP A 197 -9.88 10.12 11.01
CA ASP A 197 -9.52 10.89 12.21
C ASP A 197 -9.38 10.02 13.47
N GLY A 198 -8.81 8.81 13.31
CA GLY A 198 -8.58 7.86 14.39
C GLY A 198 -9.83 7.09 14.86
N THR A 199 -11.01 7.33 14.28
CA THR A 199 -12.26 6.66 14.68
C THR A 199 -12.23 5.13 14.49
N ARG A 200 -11.31 4.64 13.64
CA ARG A 200 -11.11 3.21 13.38
C ARG A 200 -9.96 2.57 14.15
N ILE A 201 -9.30 3.31 15.04
CA ILE A 201 -8.20 2.81 15.86
C ILE A 201 -8.72 2.44 17.25
N LEU A 202 -8.76 1.16 17.55
CA LEU A 202 -9.16 0.61 18.84
C LEU A 202 -7.88 0.38 19.67
N ARG A 203 -7.80 1.03 20.84
CA ARG A 203 -6.73 0.87 21.82
C ARG A 203 -7.21 0.03 23.00
#